data_AF-H8YY83-F1
#
_entry.id   AF-H8YY83-F1
#
_cell.length_a   1.000
_cell.length_b   1.000
_cell.length_c   1.000
_cell.angle_alpha   90.00
_cell.angle_beta   90.00
_cell.angle_gamma   90.00
#
_symmetry.space_group_name_H-M   'P 1'
#
loop_
_entity.id
_entity.type
_entity.pdbx_description
1 polymer ?
#
loop_
_entity_poly.entity_id
_entity_poly.type
_entity_poly.pdbx_seq_one_letter_code
_entity_poly.pdbx_strand_id
1 'polypeptide(L)'
;MPLISVFFGIVIRMWHDDHPPPHIHVEYQGFEALVDIRTGRISQGGLPRKVAAIVAEWCQVHQDELMHNWNRAQRFEPLQPIQGQIVIKLLEARYLGHCRLELLFSDGHLGVFDVGAYLAARSGPLLDELHSESYLQRFLIDAGALGWPNGLELSPMRLYELCEAREAA
;
A
#
# COMPACT_ATOMS: atom_id res chain seq x y z
N MET A 1 20.77 16.17 0.78
CA MET A 1 19.92 14.98 0.58
C MET A 1 18.48 15.38 0.28
N PRO A 2 18.14 15.62 -1.00
CA PRO A 2 16.75 15.89 -1.38
C PRO A 2 15.79 14.81 -0.88
N LEU A 3 14.66 15.26 -0.32
CA LEU A 3 13.52 14.42 -0.02
C LEU A 3 12.79 14.13 -1.34
N ILE A 4 12.58 12.86 -1.68
CA ILE A 4 11.86 12.48 -2.89
C ILE A 4 10.45 11.97 -2.59
N SER A 5 10.21 11.40 -1.41
CA SER A 5 8.87 10.95 -0.99
C SER A 5 8.76 10.74 0.52
N VAL A 6 7.54 10.81 1.06
CA VAL A 6 7.21 10.46 2.45
C VAL A 6 5.86 9.74 2.50
N PHE A 7 5.78 8.62 3.21
CA PHE A 7 4.54 7.87 3.41
C PHE A 7 4.63 6.93 4.61
N PHE A 8 3.54 6.76 5.37
CA PHE A 8 3.51 5.92 6.58
C PHE A 8 4.65 6.18 7.60
N GLY A 9 5.19 7.40 7.62
CA GLY A 9 6.37 7.75 8.43
C GLY A 9 7.71 7.23 7.88
N ILE A 10 7.71 6.63 6.69
CA ILE A 10 8.87 6.25 5.90
C ILE A 10 9.29 7.47 5.09
N VAL A 11 10.55 7.85 5.21
CA VAL A 11 11.15 8.98 4.52
C VAL A 11 12.07 8.43 3.44
N ILE A 12 11.81 8.80 2.18
CA ILE A 12 12.63 8.40 1.04
C ILE A 12 13.45 9.57 0.55
N ARG A 13 14.74 9.33 0.39
CA ARG A 13 15.72 10.32 -0.05
C ARG A 13 16.66 9.76 -1.11
N MET A 14 17.28 10.66 -1.85
CA MET A 14 18.33 10.34 -2.81
C MET A 14 19.37 11.46 -2.79
N TRP A 15 20.66 11.13 -2.77
CA TRP A 15 21.73 12.12 -2.89
C TRP A 15 22.07 12.38 -4.36
N HIS A 16 22.52 13.60 -4.63
CA HIS A 16 23.30 13.88 -5.82
C HIS A 16 24.66 13.20 -5.70
N ASP A 17 25.22 12.72 -6.82
CA ASP A 17 26.55 12.11 -6.89
C ASP A 17 26.74 10.83 -6.06
N ASP A 18 25.65 10.12 -5.76
CA ASP A 18 25.76 8.82 -5.07
C ASP A 18 26.34 7.75 -6.00
N HIS A 19 27.10 6.80 -5.44
CA HIS A 19 27.84 5.83 -6.25
C HIS A 19 26.92 4.68 -6.72
N PRO A 20 27.12 4.15 -7.94
CA PRO A 20 26.45 2.92 -8.37
C PRO A 20 26.70 1.74 -7.41
N PRO A 21 25.74 0.82 -7.23
CA PRO A 21 24.49 0.68 -8.00
C PRO A 21 23.40 1.69 -7.62
N PRO A 22 22.39 1.93 -8.49
CA PRO A 22 21.28 2.83 -8.21
C PRO A 22 20.50 2.45 -6.95
N HIS A 23 20.42 3.37 -6.00
CA HIS A 23 19.78 3.13 -4.72
C HIS A 23 19.06 4.37 -4.17
N ILE A 24 18.13 4.13 -3.24
CA ILE A 24 17.51 5.15 -2.40
C ILE A 24 17.91 4.95 -0.94
N HIS A 25 17.81 6.01 -0.17
CA HIS A 25 18.00 6.01 1.27
C HIS A 25 16.63 6.07 1.93
N VAL A 26 16.43 5.20 2.91
CA VAL A 26 15.14 5.00 3.57
C VAL A 26 15.32 5.15 5.07
N GLU A 27 14.55 6.05 5.68
CA GLU A 27 14.53 6.26 7.13
C GLU A 27 13.13 5.96 7.69
N TYR A 28 13.05 5.22 8.79
CA TYR A 28 11.79 4.93 9.49
C TYR A 28 12.03 4.71 10.98
N GLN A 29 11.46 5.53 11.86
CA GLN A 29 11.52 5.37 13.32
C GLN A 29 12.94 5.09 13.88
N GLY A 30 13.96 5.75 13.32
CA GLY A 30 15.37 5.57 13.70
C GLY A 30 16.08 4.38 13.02
N PHE A 31 15.38 3.62 12.18
CA PHE A 31 16.00 2.65 11.27
C PHE A 31 16.41 3.35 9.97
N GLU A 32 17.54 2.93 9.41
CA GLU A 32 18.07 3.43 8.16
C GLU A 32 18.49 2.28 7.25
N ALA A 33 18.21 2.40 5.95
CA ALA A 33 18.62 1.41 4.96
C ALA A 33 18.86 2.03 3.58
N LEU A 34 19.77 1.41 2.84
CA LEU A 34 19.90 1.60 1.39
C LEU A 34 19.10 0.52 0.69
N VAL A 35 18.28 0.92 -0.28
CA VAL A 35 17.45 0.02 -1.08
C VAL A 35 17.85 0.15 -2.54
N ASP A 36 18.22 -0.97 -3.16
CA ASP A 36 18.52 -1.03 -4.58
C ASP A 36 17.24 -0.76 -5.40
N ILE A 37 17.29 0.23 -6.29
CA ILE A 37 16.11 0.69 -7.04
C ILE A 37 15.58 -0.40 -7.98
N ARG A 38 16.46 -1.25 -8.51
CA ARG A 38 16.10 -2.24 -9.53
C ARG A 38 15.42 -3.47 -8.93
N THR A 39 15.73 -3.78 -7.68
CA THR A 39 15.28 -5.01 -7.02
C THR A 39 14.36 -4.77 -5.83
N GLY A 40 14.31 -3.53 -5.31
CA GLY A 40 13.58 -3.20 -4.08
C GLY A 40 14.20 -3.81 -2.82
N ARG A 41 15.38 -4.42 -2.92
CA ARG A 41 16.03 -5.10 -1.79
C ARG A 41 16.96 -4.17 -1.02
N ILE A 42 17.01 -4.38 0.29
CA ILE A 42 17.97 -3.68 1.15
C ILE A 42 19.38 -4.16 0.82
N SER A 43 20.26 -3.24 0.46
CA SER A 43 21.67 -3.48 0.18
C SER A 43 22.58 -3.16 1.37
N GLN A 44 22.19 -2.20 2.23
CA GLN A 44 22.87 -1.86 3.48
C GLN A 44 21.87 -1.38 4.54
N GLY A 45 22.24 -1.50 5.82
CA GLY A 45 21.37 -1.14 6.94
C GLY A 45 20.25 -2.15 7.17
N GLY A 46 19.12 -1.70 7.71
CA GLY A 46 18.00 -2.59 7.99
C GLY A 46 16.71 -1.85 8.34
N LEU A 47 15.59 -2.43 7.93
CA LEU A 47 14.25 -1.96 8.26
C LEU A 47 13.45 -3.10 8.92
N PRO A 48 12.44 -2.80 9.75
CA PRO A 48 11.48 -3.81 10.20
C PRO A 48 10.88 -4.55 9.01
N ARG A 49 10.68 -5.87 9.11
CA ARG A 49 10.27 -6.74 7.99
C ARG A 49 9.06 -6.22 7.21
N LYS A 50 8.04 -5.70 7.91
CA LYS A 50 6.84 -5.12 7.29
C LYS A 50 7.16 -3.85 6.48
N VAL A 51 8.00 -2.97 7.03
CA VAL A 51 8.42 -1.73 6.37
C VAL A 51 9.27 -2.05 5.14
N ALA A 52 10.20 -3.01 5.25
CA ALA A 52 10.99 -3.47 4.12
C ALA A 52 10.12 -3.98 2.96
N ALA A 53 9.04 -4.73 3.26
CA ALA A 53 8.10 -5.21 2.25
C ALA A 53 7.35 -4.06 1.57
N ILE A 54 6.82 -3.11 2.35
CA ILE A 54 6.12 -1.92 1.83
C ILE A 54 7.05 -1.09 0.92
N VAL A 55 8.29 -0.87 1.34
CA VAL A 55 9.29 -0.12 0.56
C VAL A 55 9.66 -0.86 -0.72
N ALA A 56 9.81 -2.19 -0.67
CA ALA A 56 10.11 -2.98 -1.86
C ALA A 56 8.99 -2.88 -2.91
N GLU A 57 7.73 -2.98 -2.47
CA GLU A 57 6.56 -2.82 -3.34
C GLU A 57 6.48 -1.40 -3.92
N TRP A 58 6.67 -0.37 -3.09
CA TRP A 58 6.72 1.02 -3.54
C TRP A 58 7.84 1.26 -4.56
N CYS A 59 9.04 0.71 -4.34
CA CYS A 59 10.13 0.78 -5.30
C CYS A 59 9.77 0.14 -6.64
N GLN A 60 9.04 -0.98 -6.63
CA GLN A 60 8.64 -1.67 -7.84
C GLN A 60 7.60 -0.85 -8.64
N VAL A 61 6.62 -0.25 -7.97
CA VAL A 61 5.62 0.62 -8.60
C VAL A 61 6.26 1.87 -9.21
N HIS A 62 7.22 2.48 -8.50
CA HIS A 62 7.85 3.75 -8.90
C HIS A 62 9.23 3.57 -9.53
N GLN A 63 9.55 2.37 -10.02
CA GLN A 63 10.91 2.04 -10.48
C GLN A 63 11.39 3.00 -11.57
N ASP A 64 10.55 3.32 -12.55
CA ASP A 64 10.91 4.21 -13.65
C ASP A 64 11.15 5.66 -13.17
N GLU A 65 10.32 6.16 -12.27
CA GLU A 65 10.47 7.49 -11.66
C GLU A 65 11.76 7.57 -10.81
N LEU A 66 12.05 6.53 -10.05
CA LEU A 66 13.27 6.40 -9.26
C LEU A 66 14.52 6.35 -10.14
N MET A 67 14.50 5.56 -11.21
CA MET A 67 15.59 5.50 -12.18
C MET A 67 15.77 6.83 -12.92
N HIS A 68 14.69 7.53 -13.24
CA HIS A 68 14.75 8.87 -13.81
C HIS A 68 15.43 9.85 -12.84
N ASN A 69 15.02 9.86 -11.57
CA ASN A 69 15.65 10.66 -10.53
C ASN A 69 17.13 10.29 -10.33
N TRP A 70 17.48 9.01 -10.35
CA TRP A 70 18.88 8.58 -10.28
C TRP A 70 19.72 9.18 -11.41
N ASN A 71 19.24 9.12 -12.65
CA ASN A 71 19.93 9.69 -13.80
C ASN A 71 20.09 11.21 -13.68
N ARG A 72 19.08 11.91 -13.14
CA ARG A 72 19.15 13.35 -12.85
C ARG A 72 20.15 13.65 -11.73
N ALA A 73 20.18 12.81 -10.69
CA ALA A 73 21.12 12.92 -9.58
C ALA A 73 22.58 12.84 -10.04
N GLN A 74 22.90 11.91 -10.96
CA GLN A 74 24.24 11.78 -11.57
C GLN A 74 24.63 13.00 -12.42
N ARG A 75 23.65 13.77 -12.88
CA ARG A 75 23.84 14.99 -13.68
C ARG A 75 23.75 16.27 -12.84
N PHE A 76 23.66 16.14 -11.52
CA PHE A 76 23.42 17.25 -10.58
C PHE A 76 22.16 18.09 -10.91
N GLU A 77 21.16 17.46 -11.51
CA GLU A 77 19.88 18.09 -11.81
C GLU A 77 18.95 18.04 -10.60
N PRO A 78 18.00 18.98 -10.46
CA PRO A 78 17.01 18.94 -9.38
C PRO A 78 16.27 17.59 -9.38
N LEU A 79 15.99 16.99 -8.24
CA LEU A 79 15.17 15.76 -8.21
C LEU A 79 13.68 16.12 -8.28
N GLN A 80 12.87 15.21 -8.82
CA GLN A 80 11.41 15.33 -8.84
C GLN A 80 10.81 14.60 -7.63
N PRO A 81 9.77 15.16 -6.99
CA PRO A 81 9.01 14.44 -5.99
C PRO A 81 8.28 13.26 -6.62
N ILE A 82 8.24 12.13 -5.91
CA ILE A 82 7.48 10.93 -6.26
C ILE A 82 6.36 10.80 -5.24
N GLN A 83 5.14 10.50 -5.70
CA GLN A 83 4.02 10.33 -4.78
C GLN A 83 4.27 9.16 -3.83
N GLY A 84 4.13 9.40 -2.52
CA GLY A 84 4.39 8.38 -1.49
C GLY A 84 3.27 7.37 -1.32
N GLN A 85 2.09 7.63 -1.87
CA GLN A 85 1.00 6.68 -1.81
C GLN A 85 0.95 5.88 -3.10
N ILE A 86 1.17 4.57 -2.99
CA ILE A 86 0.36 3.64 -3.78
C ILE A 86 -1.06 3.89 -3.29
N VAL A 87 -1.82 4.71 -3.99
CA VAL A 87 -3.24 4.86 -3.66
C VAL A 87 -3.91 3.61 -4.22
N ILE A 88 -3.77 2.50 -3.51
CA ILE A 88 -4.64 1.34 -3.73
C ILE A 88 -6.03 1.86 -3.42
N LYS A 89 -6.85 1.99 -4.45
CA LYS A 89 -8.27 2.32 -4.33
C LYS A 89 -9.04 1.05 -4.57
N LEU A 90 -10.11 0.87 -3.81
CA LEU A 90 -11.13 -0.09 -4.18
C LEU A 90 -11.88 0.47 -5.38
N LEU A 91 -11.84 -0.29 -6.48
CA LEU A 91 -12.53 0.05 -7.72
C LEU A 91 -13.92 -0.61 -7.76
N GLU A 92 -13.99 -1.88 -7.37
CA GLU A 92 -15.24 -2.64 -7.32
C GLU A 92 -15.31 -3.50 -6.07
N ALA A 93 -16.54 -3.70 -5.58
CA ALA A 93 -16.86 -4.63 -4.52
C ALA A 93 -18.13 -5.40 -4.89
N ARG A 94 -18.13 -6.72 -4.74
CA ARG A 94 -19.27 -7.60 -5.09
C ARG A 94 -19.55 -8.56 -3.96
N TYR A 95 -20.83 -8.70 -3.60
CA TYR A 95 -21.26 -9.69 -2.63
C TYR A 95 -21.28 -11.08 -3.26
N LEU A 96 -20.54 -12.03 -2.66
CA LEU A 96 -20.48 -13.42 -3.12
C LEU A 96 -21.43 -14.35 -2.35
N GLY A 97 -22.12 -13.86 -1.31
CA GLY A 97 -22.82 -14.70 -0.35
C GLY A 97 -21.92 -15.15 0.81
N HIS A 98 -22.53 -15.70 1.85
CA HIS A 98 -21.82 -16.26 3.02
C HIS A 98 -20.83 -15.29 3.67
N CYS A 99 -21.22 -14.02 3.80
CA CYS A 99 -20.39 -12.96 4.38
C CYS A 99 -19.05 -12.71 3.66
N ARG A 100 -18.97 -12.97 2.35
CA ARG A 100 -17.77 -12.72 1.54
C ARG A 100 -17.99 -11.63 0.49
N LEU A 101 -16.97 -10.78 0.35
CA LEU A 101 -16.89 -9.72 -0.64
C LEU A 101 -15.72 -9.96 -1.58
N GLU A 102 -15.96 -9.96 -2.88
CA GLU A 102 -14.89 -9.84 -3.87
C GLU A 102 -14.55 -8.37 -4.08
N LEU A 103 -13.27 -8.05 -4.05
CA LEU A 103 -12.72 -6.70 -4.11
C LEU A 103 -11.73 -6.60 -5.26
N LEU A 104 -11.93 -5.61 -6.15
CA LEU A 104 -11.00 -5.23 -7.21
C LEU A 104 -10.30 -3.94 -6.82
N PHE A 105 -8.97 -3.97 -6.81
CA PHE A 105 -8.14 -2.83 -6.45
C PHE A 105 -7.53 -2.14 -7.69
N SER A 106 -7.09 -0.89 -7.51
CA SER A 106 -6.58 -0.06 -8.60
C SER A 106 -5.25 -0.50 -9.22
N ASP A 107 -4.52 -1.40 -8.54
CA ASP A 107 -3.34 -2.08 -9.04
C ASP A 107 -3.67 -3.36 -9.84
N GLY A 108 -4.96 -3.68 -9.98
CA GLY A 108 -5.44 -4.88 -10.67
C GLY A 108 -5.54 -6.12 -9.77
N HIS A 109 -5.18 -6.02 -8.47
CA HIS A 109 -5.34 -7.13 -7.55
C HIS A 109 -6.83 -7.46 -7.35
N LEU A 110 -7.15 -8.76 -7.37
CA LEU A 110 -8.45 -9.30 -7.06
C LEU A 110 -8.37 -10.13 -5.78
N GLY A 111 -9.11 -9.73 -4.76
CA GLY A 111 -9.08 -10.38 -3.44
C GLY A 111 -10.48 -10.73 -2.95
N VAL A 112 -10.55 -11.72 -2.07
CA VAL A 112 -11.79 -12.03 -1.32
C VAL A 112 -11.61 -11.62 0.13
N PHE A 113 -12.49 -10.75 0.61
CA PHE A 113 -12.59 -10.35 2.00
C PHE A 113 -13.69 -11.12 2.71
N ASP A 114 -13.31 -11.92 3.72
CA ASP A 114 -14.24 -12.63 4.60
C ASP A 114 -14.65 -11.75 5.78
N VAL A 115 -15.86 -11.20 5.67
CA VAL A 115 -16.43 -10.32 6.69
C VAL A 115 -16.80 -11.11 7.95
N GLY A 116 -17.20 -12.38 7.81
CA GLY A 116 -17.53 -13.23 8.95
C GLY A 116 -16.31 -13.49 9.84
N ALA A 117 -15.18 -13.85 9.23
CA ALA A 117 -13.91 -14.00 9.93
C ALA A 117 -13.44 -12.67 10.54
N TYR A 118 -13.65 -11.55 9.84
CA TYR A 118 -13.32 -10.22 10.34
C TYR A 118 -14.09 -9.84 11.61
N LEU A 119 -15.41 -10.12 11.64
CA LEU A 119 -16.31 -9.88 12.78
C LEU A 119 -16.06 -10.87 13.93
N ALA A 120 -15.67 -12.11 13.66
CA ALA A 120 -15.34 -13.07 14.73
C ALA A 120 -14.15 -12.61 15.60
N ALA A 121 -13.22 -11.86 15.01
CA ALA A 121 -12.03 -11.36 15.70
C ALA A 121 -12.21 -9.94 16.32
N ARG A 122 -13.33 -9.25 16.07
CA ARG A 122 -13.51 -7.83 16.41
C ARG A 122 -14.95 -7.52 16.80
N SER A 123 -15.14 -6.73 17.84
CA SER A 123 -16.45 -6.25 18.26
C SER A 123 -16.49 -4.72 18.36
N GLY A 124 -17.66 -4.14 18.18
CA GLY A 124 -17.87 -2.70 18.31
C GLY A 124 -19.22 -2.25 17.74
N PRO A 125 -19.75 -1.10 18.19
CA PRO A 125 -21.10 -0.65 17.85
C PRO A 125 -21.34 -0.45 16.35
N LEU A 126 -20.30 -0.12 15.58
CA LEU A 126 -20.38 0.01 14.12
C LEU A 126 -20.32 -1.34 13.38
N LEU A 127 -19.80 -2.38 14.03
CA LEU A 127 -19.67 -3.74 13.47
C LEU A 127 -20.91 -4.59 13.74
N ASP A 128 -21.69 -4.26 14.76
CA ASP A 128 -22.86 -5.04 15.17
C ASP A 128 -23.89 -5.17 14.03
N GLU A 129 -24.13 -4.11 13.27
CA GLU A 129 -25.07 -4.10 12.14
C GLU A 129 -24.63 -5.00 10.98
N LEU A 130 -23.33 -5.27 10.82
CA LEU A 130 -22.78 -6.10 9.75
C LEU A 130 -23.08 -7.60 9.92
N HIS A 131 -23.54 -8.05 11.09
CA HIS A 131 -23.99 -9.42 11.30
C HIS A 131 -25.28 -9.72 10.52
N SER A 132 -26.03 -8.69 10.15
CA SER A 132 -27.21 -8.82 9.29
C SER A 132 -26.79 -8.84 7.82
N GLU A 133 -27.12 -9.91 7.11
CA GLU A 133 -26.76 -10.07 5.70
C GLU A 133 -27.37 -8.99 4.81
N SER A 134 -28.61 -8.58 5.09
CA SER A 134 -29.29 -7.52 4.34
C SER A 134 -28.64 -6.15 4.57
N TYR A 135 -28.05 -5.92 5.75
CA TYR A 135 -27.30 -4.72 6.03
C TYR A 135 -25.91 -4.77 5.40
N LEU A 136 -25.23 -5.91 5.48
CA LEU A 136 -23.91 -6.14 4.91
C LEU A 136 -23.88 -5.78 3.43
N GLN A 137 -24.90 -6.16 2.66
CA GLN A 137 -25.02 -5.88 1.22
C GLN A 137 -25.18 -4.39 0.87
N ARG A 138 -25.42 -3.51 1.85
CA ARG A 138 -25.56 -2.06 1.66
C ARG A 138 -24.23 -1.33 1.63
N PHE A 139 -23.12 -2.05 1.44
CA PHE A 139 -21.82 -1.44 1.30
C PHE A 139 -21.77 -0.51 0.09
N LEU A 140 -20.86 0.46 0.16
CA LEU A 140 -20.61 1.44 -0.88
C LEU A 140 -19.12 1.70 -0.99
N ILE A 141 -18.68 2.21 -2.14
CA ILE A 141 -17.31 2.69 -2.31
C ILE A 141 -17.36 4.22 -2.26
N ASP A 142 -16.69 4.81 -1.26
CA ASP A 142 -16.56 6.26 -1.13
C ASP A 142 -15.08 6.64 -1.04
N ALA A 143 -14.67 7.63 -1.83
CA ALA A 143 -13.27 8.04 -2.00
C ALA A 143 -12.28 6.88 -2.24
N GLY A 144 -12.76 5.76 -2.78
CA GLY A 144 -11.98 4.55 -3.01
C GLY A 144 -11.88 3.60 -1.81
N ALA A 145 -12.55 3.84 -0.68
CA ALA A 145 -12.64 2.97 0.49
C ALA A 145 -13.98 2.21 0.53
N LEU A 146 -14.06 1.12 1.30
CA LEU A 146 -15.31 0.38 1.49
C LEU A 146 -16.06 0.90 2.72
N GLY A 147 -17.28 1.38 2.53
CA GLY A 147 -18.10 1.96 3.60
C GLY A 147 -19.48 1.32 3.76
N TRP A 148 -20.12 1.61 4.90
CA TRP A 148 -21.51 1.24 5.21
C TRP A 148 -22.33 2.45 5.71
N PRO A 149 -23.68 2.38 5.66
CA PRO A 149 -24.56 3.51 6.00
C PRO A 149 -24.42 4.07 7.42
N ASN A 150 -23.94 3.27 8.39
CA ASN A 150 -23.68 3.71 9.75
C ASN A 150 -22.37 4.50 9.90
N GLY A 151 -21.67 4.79 8.80
CA GLY A 151 -20.40 5.51 8.80
C GLY A 151 -19.18 4.64 9.10
N LEU A 152 -19.33 3.32 9.17
CA LEU A 152 -18.19 2.41 9.17
C LEU A 152 -17.48 2.50 7.81
N GLU A 153 -16.18 2.73 7.84
CA GLU A 153 -15.32 2.74 6.65
C GLU A 153 -14.07 1.87 6.89
N LEU A 154 -13.74 1.04 5.91
CA LEU A 154 -12.53 0.24 5.86
C LEU A 154 -11.63 0.75 4.73
N SER A 155 -10.41 1.13 5.09
CA SER A 155 -9.45 1.63 4.12
C SER A 155 -9.03 0.54 3.12
N PRO A 156 -8.72 0.89 1.87
CA PRO A 156 -8.36 -0.08 0.85
C PRO A 156 -7.12 -0.87 1.20
N MET A 157 -6.10 -0.22 1.77
CA MET A 157 -4.88 -0.88 2.22
C MET A 157 -5.20 -1.96 3.26
N ARG A 158 -6.12 -1.66 4.19
CA ARG A 158 -6.50 -2.63 5.21
C ARG A 158 -7.24 -3.81 4.61
N LEU A 159 -8.10 -3.57 3.63
CA LEU A 159 -8.78 -4.64 2.90
C LEU A 159 -7.80 -5.47 2.09
N TYR A 160 -6.83 -4.83 1.44
CA TYR A 160 -5.77 -5.49 0.68
C TYR A 160 -4.97 -6.47 1.55
N GLU A 161 -4.59 -6.07 2.77
CA GLU A 161 -3.93 -6.94 3.76
C GLU A 161 -4.80 -8.11 4.26
N LEU A 162 -6.12 -7.93 4.27
CA LEU A 162 -7.08 -8.90 4.81
C LEU A 162 -7.64 -9.83 3.74
N CYS A 163 -7.44 -9.52 2.46
CA CYS A 163 -7.91 -10.36 1.37
C CYS A 163 -7.04 -11.60 1.24
N GLU A 164 -7.69 -12.74 1.01
CA GLU A 164 -7.02 -13.89 0.42
C GLU A 164 -6.99 -13.69 -1.11
N ALA A 165 -5.82 -13.92 -1.71
CA ALA A 165 -5.65 -13.80 -3.16
C ALA A 165 -6.56 -14.81 -3.86
N ARG A 166 -7.35 -14.34 -4.83
CA ARG A 166 -8.16 -15.22 -5.69
C ARG A 166 -7.33 -15.55 -6.92
N GLU A 167 -6.87 -16.79 -7.05
CA GLU A 167 -6.33 -17.26 -8.33
C GLU A 167 -7.46 -17.22 -9.36
N ALA A 168 -7.25 -16.47 -10.44
CA ALA A 168 -8.16 -16.47 -11.58
C ALA A 168 -8.15 -17.89 -12.19
N ALA A 169 -9.32 -18.53 -12.16
CA ALA A 169 -9.54 -19.83 -12.78
C ALA A 169 -9.52 -19.74 -14.31
#